data_AF-A0A3N5JLV2-F1
#
_entry.id   AF-A0A3N5JLV2-F1
#
_cell.length_a   1.000
_cell.length_b   1.000
_cell.length_c   1.000
_cell.angle_alpha   90.00
_cell.angle_beta   90.00
_cell.angle_gamma   90.00
#
_symmetry.space_group_name_H-M   'P 1'
#
loop_
_entity.id
_entity.type
_entity.pdbx_description
1 polymer ?
#
loop_
_entity_poly.entity_id
_entity_poly.type
_entity_poly.pdbx_seq_one_letter_code
_entity_poly.pdbx_strand_id
1 'polypeptide(L)'
;MDSDMNRRDFIKTATAATALGVVDAAQAETISTVNSIPRWRGFNLLDFFTPRVPQNDHYRTTADDLRWIADWGFDFVRLPMAYPRWIKAAARPIRPEDVYAVDESALDAIDQLVATAHQQGLHVSLNLHRAPGYCVNAGFQEPFDLWSDQEALDAFCYHWGLFARRYRDVSPTKISFDLVNEPSVRADMNDQHS
;
A
#
# COMPACT_ATOMS: atom_id res chain seq x y z
N MET A 1 -20.84 40.26 22.35
CA MET A 1 -20.16 39.76 21.15
C MET A 1 -18.83 39.21 21.63
N ASP A 2 -18.82 37.94 22.01
CA ASP A 2 -17.59 37.24 22.39
C ASP A 2 -16.83 36.91 21.12
N SER A 3 -15.60 37.43 21.00
CA SER A 3 -14.67 37.01 19.96
C SER A 3 -13.89 35.81 20.49
N ASP A 4 -14.19 34.62 19.97
CA ASP A 4 -13.42 33.41 20.24
C ASP A 4 -11.97 33.60 19.80
N MET A 5 -11.08 33.73 20.80
CA MET A 5 -9.64 33.85 20.58
C MET A 5 -9.09 32.49 20.13
N ASN A 6 -8.67 32.40 18.86
CA ASN A 6 -8.09 31.17 18.34
C ASN A 6 -6.68 30.97 18.91
N ARG A 7 -6.27 29.70 19.08
CA ARG A 7 -4.93 29.26 19.49
C ARG A 7 -3.79 30.00 18.77
N ARG A 8 -3.98 30.38 17.51
CA ARG A 8 -3.00 31.19 16.75
C ARG A 8 -2.82 32.61 17.28
N ASP A 9 -3.90 33.23 17.73
CA ASP A 9 -3.88 34.60 18.25
C ASP A 9 -3.30 34.64 19.67
N PHE A 10 -3.56 33.60 20.46
CA PHE A 10 -2.92 33.43 21.78
C PHE A 10 -1.40 33.32 21.67
N ILE A 11 -0.89 32.51 20.72
CA ILE A 11 0.57 32.34 20.53
C ILE A 11 1.23 33.66 20.12
N LYS A 12 0.62 34.42 19.21
CA LYS A 12 1.15 35.73 18.78
C LYS A 12 1.18 36.74 19.93
N THR A 13 0.16 36.74 20.77
CA THR A 13 0.06 37.66 21.91
C THR A 13 1.07 37.30 23.00
N ALA A 14 1.28 35.99 23.25
CA ALA A 14 2.27 35.51 24.22
C ALA A 14 3.72 35.89 23.83
N THR A 15 4.05 35.94 22.54
CA THR A 15 5.38 36.38 22.07
C THR A 15 5.62 37.89 22.19
N ALA A 16 4.59 38.72 22.28
CA ALA A 16 4.74 40.17 22.42
C ALA A 16 5.02 40.59 23.88
N ALA A 17 4.64 39.78 24.87
CA ALA A 17 4.80 40.10 26.29
C ALA A 17 6.23 39.86 26.84
N THR A 18 7.10 39.19 26.09
CA THR A 18 8.47 38.85 26.52
C THR A 18 9.56 39.82 26.04
N ALA A 19 9.21 40.89 25.31
CA ALA A 19 10.17 41.82 24.71
C ALA A 19 10.87 42.81 25.69
N LEU A 20 10.70 42.66 27.00
CA LEU A 20 11.38 43.51 28.01
C LEU A 20 12.41 42.78 28.88
N GLY A 21 12.68 41.49 28.62
CA GLY A 21 13.74 40.74 29.31
C GLY A 21 14.79 40.30 28.32
N VAL A 22 16.00 40.86 28.41
CA VAL A 22 17.18 40.37 27.69
C VAL A 22 17.47 38.95 28.20
N VAL A 23 17.05 37.96 27.44
CA VAL A 23 17.57 36.60 27.55
C VAL A 23 18.32 36.32 26.26
N ASP A 24 19.62 36.08 26.41
CA ASP A 24 20.49 35.57 25.36
C ASP A 24 20.06 34.13 25.08
N ALA A 25 18.96 33.99 24.37
CA ALA A 25 18.45 32.71 23.94
C ALA A 25 19.34 32.25 22.80
N ALA A 26 20.29 31.37 23.12
CA ALA A 26 21.01 30.57 22.14
C ALA A 26 20.00 30.13 21.08
N GLN A 27 20.21 30.59 19.84
CA GLN A 27 19.40 30.18 18.71
C GLN A 27 19.62 28.68 18.56
N ALA A 28 18.71 27.89 19.13
CA ALA A 28 18.58 26.51 18.74
C ALA A 28 18.22 26.56 17.26
N GLU A 29 19.20 26.28 16.40
CA GLU A 29 18.92 26.03 15.01
C GLU A 29 17.89 24.91 14.97
N THR A 30 16.63 25.27 14.68
CA THR A 30 15.62 24.32 14.30
C THR A 30 16.13 23.70 13.00
N ILE A 31 16.80 22.56 13.12
CA ILE A 31 17.05 21.66 12.00
C ILE A 31 15.66 21.28 11.51
N SER A 32 15.18 22.00 10.49
CA SER A 32 14.02 21.61 9.72
C SER A 32 14.42 20.31 9.05
N THR A 33 14.07 19.18 9.67
CA THR A 33 14.14 17.88 9.01
C THR A 33 13.07 17.87 7.94
N VAL A 34 13.35 18.49 6.80
CA VAL A 34 12.51 18.39 5.61
C VAL A 34 12.53 16.92 5.23
N ASN A 35 11.43 16.22 5.50
CA ASN A 35 11.27 14.84 5.09
C ASN A 35 11.30 14.82 3.56
N SER A 36 12.31 14.17 2.98
CA SER A 36 12.47 14.05 1.54
C SER A 36 11.40 13.16 0.90
N ILE A 37 10.67 12.38 1.72
CA ILE A 37 9.57 11.54 1.29
C ILE A 37 8.29 12.41 1.23
N PRO A 38 7.59 12.45 0.08
CA PRO A 38 6.30 13.13 -0.03
C PRO A 38 5.34 12.64 1.05
N ARG A 39 4.56 13.55 1.63
CA ARG A 39 3.53 13.17 2.61
C ARG A 39 2.34 12.54 1.92
N TRP A 40 2.39 11.22 1.74
CA TRP A 40 1.29 10.42 1.19
C TRP A 40 0.10 10.34 2.14
N ARG A 41 -1.09 10.64 1.61
CA ARG A 41 -2.36 10.55 2.32
C ARG A 41 -3.38 9.90 1.41
N GLY A 42 -4.04 8.86 1.90
CA GLY A 42 -5.16 8.25 1.20
C GLY A 42 -5.51 6.88 1.76
N PHE A 43 -5.86 5.95 0.88
CA PHE A 43 -6.64 4.76 1.27
C PHE A 43 -6.07 3.46 0.71
N ASN A 44 -6.50 2.34 1.29
CA ASN A 44 -6.30 1.01 0.68
C ASN A 44 -7.50 0.69 -0.21
N LEU A 45 -7.25 0.17 -1.41
CA LEU A 45 -8.25 -0.31 -2.37
C LEU A 45 -8.25 -1.85 -2.37
N LEU A 46 -9.38 -2.46 -2.04
CA LEU A 46 -9.45 -3.90 -1.71
C LEU A 46 -9.84 -4.81 -2.89
N ASP A 47 -9.83 -4.28 -4.12
CA ASP A 47 -10.22 -4.97 -5.36
C ASP A 47 -9.57 -6.35 -5.55
N PHE A 48 -8.32 -6.50 -5.09
CA PHE A 48 -7.52 -7.72 -5.21
C PHE A 48 -7.10 -8.32 -3.87
N PHE A 49 -7.73 -7.89 -2.77
CA PHE A 49 -7.30 -8.21 -1.41
C PHE A 49 -7.45 -9.69 -1.03
N THR A 50 -8.58 -10.31 -1.42
CA THR A 50 -8.85 -11.73 -1.11
C THR A 50 -8.29 -12.63 -2.19
N PRO A 51 -7.99 -13.91 -1.94
CA PRO A 51 -7.47 -14.83 -2.97
C PRO A 51 -8.54 -15.26 -3.99
N ARG A 52 -9.82 -14.98 -3.75
CA ARG A 52 -10.94 -15.40 -4.61
C ARG A 52 -11.47 -14.22 -5.40
N VAL A 53 -11.94 -14.48 -6.62
CA VAL A 53 -12.77 -13.51 -7.36
C VAL A 53 -14.09 -13.38 -6.60
N PRO A 54 -14.50 -12.18 -6.16
CA PRO A 54 -15.83 -11.98 -5.60
C PRO A 54 -16.90 -12.41 -6.60
N GLN A 55 -17.98 -13.04 -6.13
CA GLN A 55 -19.09 -13.42 -7.02
C GLN A 55 -19.88 -12.20 -7.51
N ASN A 56 -19.73 -11.05 -6.84
CA ASN A 56 -20.51 -9.84 -7.08
C ASN A 56 -19.56 -8.64 -7.20
N ASP A 57 -19.85 -7.73 -8.13
CA ASP A 57 -19.02 -6.55 -8.45
C ASP A 57 -19.12 -5.39 -7.42
N HIS A 58 -19.81 -5.58 -6.30
CA HIS A 58 -20.08 -4.52 -5.31
C HIS A 58 -18.83 -3.92 -4.63
N TYR A 59 -17.68 -4.55 -4.75
CA TYR A 59 -16.43 -4.13 -4.09
C TYR A 59 -15.37 -3.58 -5.05
N ARG A 60 -15.74 -3.32 -6.31
CA ARG A 60 -14.81 -2.77 -7.31
C ARG A 60 -14.72 -1.26 -7.16
N THR A 61 -13.49 -0.76 -7.09
CA THR A 61 -13.19 0.66 -7.16
C THR A 61 -13.57 1.19 -8.54
N THR A 62 -14.38 2.25 -8.55
CA THR A 62 -14.81 2.92 -9.78
C THR A 62 -13.92 4.12 -10.10
N ALA A 63 -14.05 4.66 -11.31
CA ALA A 63 -13.38 5.91 -11.68
C ALA A 63 -13.85 7.11 -10.82
N ASP A 64 -15.12 7.10 -10.38
CA ASP A 64 -15.66 8.13 -9.50
C ASP A 64 -15.08 8.05 -8.08
N ASP A 65 -14.86 6.85 -7.55
CA ASP A 65 -14.20 6.69 -6.24
C ASP A 65 -12.79 7.31 -6.25
N LEU A 66 -12.01 7.03 -7.30
CA LEU A 66 -10.66 7.60 -7.47
C LEU A 66 -10.70 9.11 -7.65
N ARG A 67 -11.68 9.62 -8.39
CA ARG A 67 -11.91 11.06 -8.56
C ARG A 67 -12.26 11.71 -7.23
N TRP A 68 -13.12 11.11 -6.40
CA TRP A 68 -13.45 11.65 -5.07
C TRP A 68 -12.24 11.68 -4.14
N ILE A 69 -11.41 10.62 -4.13
CA ILE A 69 -10.15 10.59 -3.37
C ILE A 69 -9.29 11.81 -3.76
N ALA A 70 -9.10 12.04 -5.06
CA ALA A 70 -8.32 13.18 -5.55
C ALA A 70 -8.98 14.55 -5.25
N ASP A 71 -10.29 14.70 -5.49
CA ASP A 71 -11.07 15.92 -5.25
C ASP A 71 -11.05 16.33 -3.77
N TRP A 72 -10.99 15.36 -2.85
CA TRP A 72 -10.84 15.61 -1.41
C TRP A 72 -9.40 15.93 -0.96
N GLY A 73 -8.45 15.97 -1.90
CA GLY A 73 -7.06 16.38 -1.66
C GLY A 73 -6.15 15.27 -1.12
N PHE A 74 -6.55 14.01 -1.28
CA PHE A 74 -5.67 12.85 -1.10
C PHE A 74 -4.84 12.61 -2.36
N ASP A 75 -3.69 11.98 -2.20
CA ASP A 75 -2.65 11.88 -3.23
C ASP A 75 -2.08 10.45 -3.36
N PHE A 76 -2.66 9.49 -2.65
CA PHE A 76 -2.11 8.14 -2.50
C PHE A 76 -3.20 7.07 -2.43
N VAL A 77 -2.93 5.93 -3.07
CA VAL A 77 -3.69 4.69 -2.89
C VAL A 77 -2.74 3.52 -2.74
N ARG A 78 -3.08 2.59 -1.84
CA ARG A 78 -2.39 1.30 -1.69
C ARG A 78 -3.28 0.18 -2.18
N LEU A 79 -2.72 -0.73 -2.97
CA LEU A 79 -3.40 -1.91 -3.49
C LEU A 79 -2.80 -3.13 -2.78
N PRO A 80 -3.37 -3.57 -1.64
CA PRO A 80 -3.07 -4.89 -1.08
C PRO A 80 -3.66 -5.98 -1.97
N MET A 81 -2.79 -6.82 -2.53
CA MET A 81 -3.19 -7.83 -3.51
C MET A 81 -2.79 -9.24 -3.07
N ALA A 82 -3.60 -10.23 -3.44
CA ALA A 82 -3.32 -11.64 -3.19
C ALA A 82 -2.91 -12.34 -4.49
N TYR A 83 -1.74 -12.98 -4.52
CA TYR A 83 -1.24 -13.64 -5.73
C TYR A 83 -2.16 -14.68 -6.39
N PRO A 84 -3.05 -15.38 -5.66
CA PRO A 84 -4.02 -16.26 -6.30
C PRO A 84 -4.95 -15.52 -7.27
N ARG A 85 -5.08 -14.19 -7.18
CA ARG A 85 -5.95 -13.39 -8.04
C ARG A 85 -5.50 -13.36 -9.50
N TRP A 86 -4.24 -13.64 -9.81
CA TRP A 86 -3.70 -13.60 -11.16
C TRP A 86 -2.98 -14.87 -11.60
N ILE A 87 -3.27 -16.00 -10.95
CA ILE A 87 -2.83 -17.32 -11.42
C ILE A 87 -4.04 -18.16 -11.84
N LYS A 88 -3.85 -19.07 -12.79
CA LYS A 88 -4.92 -19.91 -13.37
C LYS A 88 -5.55 -20.89 -12.38
N ALA A 89 -4.82 -21.28 -11.32
CA ALA A 89 -5.24 -22.31 -10.36
C ALA A 89 -5.82 -21.76 -9.04
N ALA A 90 -6.44 -20.58 -9.05
CA ALA A 90 -6.87 -19.85 -7.84
C ALA A 90 -7.91 -20.57 -6.93
N ALA A 91 -8.54 -21.67 -7.37
CA ALA A 91 -9.74 -22.24 -6.77
C ALA A 91 -9.54 -23.57 -6.00
N ARG A 92 -8.31 -24.08 -5.90
CA ARG A 92 -7.97 -25.33 -5.21
C ARG A 92 -6.73 -25.07 -4.35
N PRO A 93 -6.31 -25.98 -3.44
CA PRO A 93 -4.99 -25.84 -2.83
C PRO A 93 -3.98 -25.63 -3.96
N ILE A 94 -3.28 -24.51 -3.90
CA ILE A 94 -2.28 -24.16 -4.92
C ILE A 94 -1.14 -25.15 -4.75
N ARG A 95 -0.68 -25.73 -5.85
CA ARG A 95 0.56 -26.53 -5.85
C ARG A 95 1.73 -25.65 -6.27
N PRO A 96 2.98 -25.97 -5.89
CA PRO A 96 4.15 -25.16 -6.24
C PRO A 96 4.24 -24.81 -7.72
N GLU A 97 3.91 -25.74 -8.62
CA GLU A 97 3.94 -25.51 -10.07
C GLU A 97 2.86 -24.53 -10.57
N ASP A 98 1.73 -24.43 -9.86
CA ASP A 98 0.61 -23.59 -10.27
C ASP A 98 0.89 -22.09 -10.05
N VAL A 99 1.83 -21.76 -9.15
CA VAL A 99 2.21 -20.39 -8.78
C VAL A 99 2.72 -19.60 -9.99
N TYR A 100 3.37 -20.28 -10.94
CA TYR A 100 3.94 -19.66 -12.14
C TYR A 100 2.94 -19.53 -13.29
N ALA A 101 1.76 -20.16 -13.19
CA ALA A 101 0.76 -20.19 -14.24
C ALA A 101 -0.10 -18.91 -14.24
N VAL A 102 0.49 -17.79 -14.67
CA VAL A 102 -0.13 -16.45 -14.70
C VAL A 102 -1.32 -16.37 -15.66
N ASP A 103 -2.38 -15.72 -15.22
CA ASP A 103 -3.50 -15.24 -16.05
C ASP A 103 -3.30 -13.76 -16.39
N GLU A 104 -2.88 -13.49 -17.63
CA GLU A 104 -2.63 -12.12 -18.11
C GLU A 104 -3.87 -11.23 -18.06
N SER A 105 -5.07 -11.78 -18.27
CA SER A 105 -6.31 -10.99 -18.23
C SER A 105 -6.62 -10.47 -16.82
N ALA A 106 -6.20 -11.22 -15.79
CA ALA A 106 -6.31 -10.78 -14.42
C ALA A 106 -5.29 -9.68 -14.08
N LEU A 107 -4.09 -9.72 -14.66
CA LEU A 107 -3.11 -8.64 -14.54
C LEU A 107 -3.57 -7.36 -15.27
N ASP A 108 -4.23 -7.48 -16.41
CA ASP A 108 -4.80 -6.33 -17.14
C ASP A 108 -5.81 -5.56 -16.28
N ALA A 109 -6.57 -6.24 -15.41
CA ALA A 109 -7.48 -5.59 -14.48
C ALA A 109 -6.73 -4.74 -13.42
N ILE A 110 -5.56 -5.20 -12.97
CA ILE A 110 -4.69 -4.44 -12.06
C ILE A 110 -4.15 -3.21 -12.81
N ASP A 111 -3.66 -3.39 -14.04
CA ASP A 111 -3.16 -2.30 -14.87
C ASP A 111 -4.23 -1.23 -15.12
N GLN A 112 -5.46 -1.63 -15.37
CA GLN A 112 -6.57 -0.72 -15.59
C GLN A 112 -6.85 0.14 -14.35
N LEU A 113 -6.83 -0.47 -13.15
CA LEU A 113 -7.01 0.28 -11.90
C LEU A 113 -5.83 1.25 -11.65
N VAL A 114 -4.59 0.78 -11.85
CA VAL A 114 -3.38 1.61 -11.74
C VAL A 114 -3.43 2.80 -12.70
N ALA A 115 -3.75 2.55 -13.97
CA ALA A 115 -3.85 3.60 -14.99
C ALA A 115 -4.95 4.61 -14.66
N THR A 116 -6.10 4.17 -14.18
CA THR A 116 -7.20 5.05 -13.77
C THR A 116 -6.81 5.90 -12.57
N ALA A 117 -6.11 5.33 -11.58
CA ALA A 117 -5.60 6.08 -10.44
C ALA A 117 -4.54 7.13 -10.86
N HIS A 118 -3.65 6.77 -11.80
CA HIS A 118 -2.66 7.71 -12.35
C HIS A 118 -3.30 8.86 -13.13
N GLN A 119 -4.43 8.64 -13.81
CA GLN A 119 -5.18 9.71 -14.48
C GLN A 119 -5.71 10.76 -13.49
N GLN A 120 -5.99 10.37 -12.25
CA GLN A 120 -6.40 11.27 -11.16
C GLN A 120 -5.20 11.85 -10.38
N GLY A 121 -3.96 11.58 -10.81
CA GLY A 121 -2.76 12.08 -10.15
C GLY A 121 -2.40 11.36 -8.85
N LEU A 122 -2.99 10.21 -8.56
CA LEU A 122 -2.74 9.43 -7.35
C LEU A 122 -1.44 8.61 -7.49
N HIS A 123 -0.60 8.62 -6.45
CA HIS A 123 0.49 7.65 -6.31
C HIS A 123 -0.09 6.28 -5.96
N VAL A 124 0.40 5.22 -6.61
CA VAL A 124 -0.06 3.85 -6.39
C VAL A 124 1.02 3.01 -5.72
N SER A 125 0.76 2.51 -4.52
CA SER A 125 1.61 1.52 -3.84
C SER A 125 1.06 0.12 -4.06
N LEU A 126 1.74 -0.70 -4.85
CA LEU A 126 1.39 -2.12 -4.99
C LEU A 126 1.92 -2.91 -3.81
N ASN A 127 1.11 -3.79 -3.26
CA ASN A 127 1.50 -4.65 -2.16
C ASN A 127 1.10 -6.11 -2.41
N LEU A 128 2.01 -7.03 -2.09
CA LEU A 128 1.63 -8.44 -1.92
C LEU A 128 1.14 -8.64 -0.48
N HIS A 129 -0.18 -8.58 -0.30
CA HIS A 129 -0.81 -8.91 0.96
C HIS A 129 -0.73 -10.42 1.21
N ARG A 130 -1.01 -11.21 0.18
CA ARG A 130 -0.70 -12.64 0.15
C ARG A 130 0.32 -12.85 -0.95
N ALA A 131 1.56 -13.07 -0.51
CA ALA A 131 2.66 -13.50 -1.35
C ALA A 131 2.68 -15.04 -1.42
N PRO A 132 3.36 -15.62 -2.43
CA PRO A 132 3.65 -17.05 -2.39
C PRO A 132 4.33 -17.41 -1.07
N GLY A 133 3.68 -18.27 -0.28
CA GLY A 133 4.21 -18.77 0.98
C GLY A 133 4.04 -17.86 2.19
N TYR A 134 3.32 -16.74 2.08
CA TYR A 134 3.05 -15.89 3.24
C TYR A 134 1.78 -15.04 3.12
N CYS A 135 1.00 -15.03 4.21
CA CYS A 135 -0.02 -14.01 4.47
C CYS A 135 -0.27 -13.90 5.97
N VAL A 136 -0.42 -12.68 6.49
CA VAL A 136 -0.83 -12.46 7.89
C VAL A 136 -2.23 -13.02 8.19
N ASN A 137 -3.09 -13.14 7.17
CA ASN A 137 -4.42 -13.71 7.29
C ASN A 137 -4.40 -15.21 6.97
N ALA A 138 -4.94 -16.02 7.89
CA ALA A 138 -5.14 -17.46 7.71
C ALA A 138 -6.35 -17.76 6.79
N GLY A 139 -6.77 -19.03 6.71
CA GLY A 139 -7.94 -19.47 5.95
C GLY A 139 -7.67 -19.74 4.46
N PHE A 140 -6.40 -19.81 4.09
CA PHE A 140 -5.93 -20.22 2.76
C PHE A 140 -4.65 -21.03 2.95
N GLN A 141 -4.56 -22.17 2.27
CA GLN A 141 -3.42 -23.07 2.38
C GLN A 141 -2.34 -22.69 1.37
N GLU A 142 -1.21 -22.19 1.85
CA GLU A 142 -0.02 -21.94 1.04
C GLU A 142 0.72 -23.25 0.71
N PRO A 143 1.33 -23.37 -0.49
CA PRO A 143 2.08 -24.57 -0.89
C PRO A 143 3.43 -24.74 -0.17
N PHE A 144 3.98 -23.68 0.39
CA PHE A 144 5.32 -23.57 0.98
C PHE A 144 5.38 -22.38 1.95
N ASP A 145 6.51 -22.17 2.63
CA ASP A 145 6.75 -21.06 3.57
C ASP A 145 7.81 -20.09 3.04
N LEU A 146 7.45 -18.81 2.89
CA LEU A 146 8.33 -17.75 2.36
C LEU A 146 9.62 -17.57 3.16
N TRP A 147 9.62 -17.91 4.46
CA TRP A 147 10.76 -17.67 5.33
C TRP A 147 11.79 -18.79 5.31
N SER A 148 11.38 -20.01 4.94
CA SER A 148 12.19 -21.22 5.08
C SER A 148 12.42 -21.97 3.77
N ASP A 149 11.54 -21.83 2.78
CA ASP A 149 11.63 -22.55 1.51
C ASP A 149 12.22 -21.69 0.38
N GLN A 150 13.28 -22.18 -0.27
CA GLN A 150 13.87 -21.51 -1.43
C GLN A 150 12.87 -21.38 -2.60
N GLU A 151 12.02 -22.40 -2.81
CA GLU A 151 10.99 -22.37 -3.85
C GLU A 151 9.97 -21.23 -3.64
N ALA A 152 9.69 -20.89 -2.38
CA ALA A 152 8.81 -19.79 -2.03
C ALA A 152 9.44 -18.43 -2.35
N LEU A 153 10.72 -18.26 -2.01
CA LEU A 153 11.49 -17.07 -2.35
C LEU A 153 11.61 -16.89 -3.87
N ASP A 154 11.87 -17.97 -4.61
CA ASP A 154 11.96 -17.93 -6.07
C ASP A 154 10.62 -17.51 -6.69
N ALA A 155 9.50 -18.05 -6.19
CA ALA A 155 8.17 -17.64 -6.60
C ALA A 155 7.86 -16.17 -6.25
N PHE A 156 8.22 -15.73 -5.04
CA PHE A 156 8.07 -14.35 -4.61
C PHE A 156 8.83 -13.38 -5.53
N CYS A 157 10.10 -13.68 -5.81
CA CYS A 157 10.93 -12.93 -6.74
C CYS A 157 10.37 -12.96 -8.17
N TYR A 158 9.84 -14.09 -8.63
CA TYR A 158 9.19 -14.21 -9.93
C TYR A 158 8.01 -13.23 -10.05
N HIS A 159 7.14 -13.20 -9.05
CA HIS A 159 5.97 -12.30 -9.05
C HIS A 159 6.35 -10.82 -9.01
N TRP A 160 7.31 -10.43 -8.18
CA TRP A 160 7.83 -9.06 -8.22
C TRP A 160 8.53 -8.75 -9.55
N GLY A 161 9.21 -9.72 -10.15
CA GLY A 161 9.79 -9.61 -11.48
C GLY A 161 8.75 -9.34 -12.57
N LEU A 162 7.54 -9.91 -12.47
CA LEU A 162 6.43 -9.61 -13.38
C LEU A 162 6.04 -8.13 -13.29
N PHE A 163 5.75 -7.63 -12.09
CA PHE A 163 5.33 -6.23 -11.89
C PHE A 163 6.45 -5.24 -12.21
N ALA A 164 7.71 -5.57 -11.91
CA ALA A 164 8.87 -4.75 -12.27
C ALA A 164 9.01 -4.60 -13.80
N ARG A 165 8.80 -5.67 -14.57
CA ARG A 165 8.78 -5.59 -16.04
C ARG A 165 7.59 -4.78 -16.55
N ARG A 166 6.41 -4.99 -15.97
CA ARG A 166 5.15 -4.36 -16.37
C ARG A 166 5.16 -2.84 -16.17
N TYR A 167 5.74 -2.38 -15.06
CA TYR A 167 5.81 -0.95 -14.71
C TYR A 167 7.20 -0.34 -14.89
N ARG A 168 8.08 -0.96 -15.69
CA ARG A 168 9.49 -0.52 -15.87
C ARG A 168 9.65 0.94 -16.32
N ASP A 169 8.70 1.45 -17.09
CA ASP A 169 8.72 2.79 -17.67
C ASP A 169 7.82 3.78 -16.90
N VAL A 170 7.25 3.36 -15.76
CA VAL A 170 6.46 4.23 -14.88
C VAL A 170 7.38 4.95 -13.90
N SER A 171 7.21 6.28 -13.78
CA SER A 171 7.99 7.09 -12.84
C SER A 171 7.83 6.59 -11.39
N PRO A 172 8.93 6.48 -10.60
CA PRO A 172 8.85 6.20 -9.17
C PRO A 172 8.02 7.20 -8.35
N THR A 173 7.77 8.40 -8.89
CA THR A 173 6.85 9.36 -8.26
C THR A 173 5.39 8.93 -8.34
N LYS A 174 5.03 8.04 -9.28
CA LYS A 174 3.66 7.54 -9.49
C LYS A 174 3.42 6.14 -8.94
N ILE A 175 4.48 5.36 -8.74
CA ILE A 175 4.36 3.97 -8.31
C ILE A 175 5.44 3.57 -7.31
N SER A 176 5.07 2.75 -6.33
CA SER A 176 5.98 2.11 -5.40
C SER A 176 5.57 0.65 -5.13
N PHE A 177 6.52 -0.16 -4.65
CA PHE A 177 6.33 -1.57 -4.36
C PHE A 177 6.57 -1.83 -2.86
N ASP A 178 5.49 -2.19 -2.16
CA ASP A 178 5.45 -2.61 -0.76
C ASP A 178 5.54 -4.14 -0.70
N LEU A 179 6.76 -4.66 -0.55
CA LEU A 179 7.15 -6.02 -0.95
C LEU A 179 6.29 -7.14 -0.37
N VAL A 180 5.98 -7.09 0.93
CA VAL A 180 5.14 -8.07 1.62
C VAL A 180 4.46 -7.41 2.81
N ASN A 181 3.17 -7.67 2.99
CA ASN A 181 2.40 -7.07 4.07
C ASN A 181 2.78 -7.68 5.43
N GLU A 182 3.17 -6.83 6.38
CA GLU A 182 3.26 -7.15 7.83
C GLU A 182 4.00 -8.46 8.15
N PRO A 183 5.28 -8.60 7.74
CA PRO A 183 6.01 -9.85 7.87
C PRO A 183 6.10 -10.35 9.32
N SER A 184 5.94 -11.65 9.51
CA SER A 184 6.06 -12.34 10.79
C SER A 184 6.50 -13.79 10.60
N VAL A 185 7.22 -14.34 11.58
CA VAL A 185 7.50 -15.78 11.63
C VAL A 185 6.36 -16.46 12.39
N ARG A 186 5.80 -17.54 11.84
CA ARG A 186 4.75 -18.35 12.47
C ARG A 186 5.24 -19.80 12.60
N ALA A 187 4.79 -20.50 13.65
CA ALA A 187 5.09 -21.92 13.81
C ALA A 187 4.37 -22.78 12.74
N ASP A 188 3.16 -22.38 12.36
CA ASP A 188 2.41 -22.90 11.21
C ASP A 188 1.80 -21.72 10.45
N MET A 189 2.21 -21.53 9.19
CA MET A 189 1.74 -20.41 8.35
C MET A 189 0.24 -20.48 8.03
N ASN A 190 -0.37 -21.65 8.13
CA ASN A 190 -1.77 -21.88 7.77
C ASN A 190 -2.72 -21.84 8.97
N ASP A 191 -2.20 -21.71 10.20
CA ASP A 191 -2.96 -21.53 11.44
C ASP A 191 -3.10 -20.03 11.79
N GLN A 192 -4.30 -19.62 12.21
CA GLN A 192 -4.58 -18.24 12.60
C GLN A 192 -4.05 -17.90 14.00
N HIS A 193 -3.85 -18.91 14.85
CA HIS A 193 -3.49 -18.76 16.26
C HIS A 193 -2.02 -19.07 16.57
N SER A 194 -1.22 -19.36 15.53
CA SER A 194 0.21 -19.67 15.59
C SER A 194 1.12 -18.45 15.60
#